data_AF-A0A5C4R2Y2-F1
#
_entry.id   AF-A0A5C4R2Y2-F1
#
_cell.length_a   1.000
_cell.length_b   1.000
_cell.length_c   1.000
_cell.angle_alpha   90.00
_cell.angle_beta   90.00
_cell.angle_gamma   90.00
#
_symmetry.space_group_name_H-M   'P 1'
#
loop_
_entity.id
_entity.type
_entity.pdbx_description
1 polymer ?
#
loop_
_entity_poly.entity_id
_entity_poly.type
_entity_poly.pdbx_seq_one_letter_code
_entity_poly.pdbx_strand_id
1 'polypeptide(L)'
;MLLAAAATTLIMIHITTYSMIFLYGYSENGLAGVIYSFVNLGGDNSISENLNHGMLFICFSSFLYVFHKTRSRLSLFLFAFFAFAWFDDSCQYHERLGIILAHAFELPMVFGLREKDLGELLAWMLAAAVLASLGIWAYRGRRNGDGAILKFIAYPIVLLIFCAVVFDLAHIMMPGALADVIFTALEDGSEMMSIAAAATVSIAVLGNYEKIFDGSGSRFVGVN
;
A
#
# COMPACT_ATOMS: atom_id res chain seq x y z
N MET A 1 11.05 11.19 7.19
CA MET A 1 11.54 10.86 8.56
C MET A 1 10.40 10.87 9.58
N LEU A 2 9.64 11.96 9.73
CA LEU A 2 8.54 12.02 10.70
C LEU A 2 7.40 11.02 10.41
N LEU A 3 7.01 10.84 9.14
CA LEU A 3 6.02 9.83 8.73
C LEU A 3 6.49 8.39 8.98
N ALA A 4 7.72 8.07 8.58
CA ALA A 4 8.30 6.74 8.84
C ALA A 4 8.41 6.44 10.35
N ALA A 5 8.76 7.44 11.16
CA ALA A 5 8.78 7.30 12.62
C ALA A 5 7.36 7.11 13.20
N ALA A 6 6.37 7.84 12.69
CA ALA A 6 4.97 7.67 13.09
C ALA A 6 4.44 6.27 12.73
N ALA A 7 4.67 5.79 11.51
CA ALA A 7 4.29 4.44 11.08
C ALA A 7 4.96 3.36 11.94
N THR A 8 6.27 3.47 12.18
CA THR A 8 6.99 2.52 13.04
C THR A 8 6.45 2.52 14.47
N THR A 9 6.16 3.71 15.02
CA THR A 9 5.58 3.84 16.37
C THR A 9 4.20 3.22 16.44
N LEU A 10 3.36 3.42 15.42
CA LEU A 10 2.05 2.79 15.34
C LEU A 10 2.19 1.28 15.28
N ILE A 11 2.99 0.70 14.38
CA ILE A 11 3.20 -0.76 14.31
C ILE A 11 3.59 -1.33 15.67
N MET A 12 4.52 -0.68 16.38
CA MET A 12 4.93 -1.10 17.72
C MET A 12 3.78 -1.05 18.74
N ILE A 13 2.97 0.01 18.73
CA ILE A 13 1.76 0.11 19.57
C ILE A 13 0.79 -1.03 19.24
N HIS A 14 0.59 -1.35 17.96
CA HIS A 14 -0.37 -2.35 17.52
C HIS A 14 0.09 -3.76 17.88
N ILE A 15 1.36 -4.12 17.61
CA ILE A 15 1.97 -5.38 18.06
C ILE A 15 1.80 -5.54 19.57
N THR A 16 2.02 -4.46 20.34
CA THR A 16 1.88 -4.49 21.80
C THR A 16 0.44 -4.71 22.23
N THR A 17 -0.53 -4.02 21.62
CA THR A 17 -1.97 -4.18 21.90
C THR A 17 -2.45 -5.61 21.59
N TYR A 18 -2.04 -6.16 20.44
CA TYR A 18 -2.32 -7.55 20.07
C TYR A 18 -1.70 -8.56 21.04
N SER A 19 -0.45 -8.33 21.45
CA SER A 19 0.22 -9.18 22.44
C SER A 19 -0.53 -9.18 23.79
N MET A 20 -1.08 -8.03 24.19
CA MET A 20 -1.88 -7.92 25.41
C MET A 20 -3.21 -8.69 25.32
N ILE A 21 -3.85 -8.71 24.15
CA ILE A 21 -5.09 -9.45 23.88
C ILE A 21 -4.88 -10.97 24.01
N PHE A 22 -3.80 -11.47 23.42
CA PHE A 22 -3.46 -12.90 23.45
C PHE A 22 -3.10 -13.38 24.86
N LEU A 23 -2.47 -12.51 25.66
CA LEU A 23 -2.06 -12.85 27.03
C LEU A 23 -3.19 -12.76 28.06
N TYR A 24 -4.22 -11.93 27.84
CA TYR A 24 -5.23 -11.65 28.86
C TYR A 24 -6.63 -12.20 28.59
N GLY A 25 -6.92 -12.78 27.42
CA GLY A 25 -8.23 -13.38 27.12
C GLY A 25 -9.32 -12.30 27.03
N TYR A 26 -9.59 -11.86 25.81
CA TYR A 26 -10.42 -10.67 25.58
C TYR A 26 -11.92 -10.90 25.80
N SER A 27 -12.57 -9.89 26.37
CA SER A 27 -14.02 -9.71 26.36
C SER A 27 -14.33 -8.63 25.31
N GLU A 28 -15.16 -8.96 24.31
CA GLU A 28 -15.62 -8.01 23.27
C GLU A 28 -16.39 -6.79 23.84
N ASN A 29 -16.76 -6.85 25.12
CA ASN A 29 -17.54 -5.83 25.80
C ASN A 29 -16.65 -4.96 26.70
N GLY A 30 -16.77 -3.63 26.57
CA GLY A 30 -16.18 -2.63 27.48
C GLY A 30 -15.15 -1.69 26.83
N LEU A 31 -14.42 -0.94 27.67
CA LEU A 31 -13.40 0.03 27.23
C LEU A 31 -12.27 -0.62 26.41
N ALA A 32 -11.86 -1.83 26.77
CA ALA A 32 -10.88 -2.61 26.02
C ALA A 32 -11.40 -2.97 24.61
N GLY A 33 -12.71 -3.26 24.50
CA GLY A 33 -13.53 -3.31 23.28
C GLY A 33 -13.20 -2.20 22.30
N VAL A 34 -13.48 -0.99 22.78
CA VAL A 34 -13.39 0.25 22.02
C VAL A 34 -11.94 0.62 21.70
N ILE A 35 -11.01 0.47 22.65
CA ILE A 35 -9.60 0.79 22.41
C ILE A 35 -9.02 -0.13 21.32
N TYR A 36 -9.39 -1.41 21.33
CA TYR A 36 -8.96 -2.34 20.29
C TYR A 36 -9.49 -1.94 18.92
N SER A 37 -10.78 -1.62 18.77
CA SER A 37 -11.33 -1.24 17.45
C SER A 37 -10.64 0.00 16.86
N PHE A 38 -10.15 0.92 17.71
CA PHE A 38 -9.41 2.10 17.24
C PHE A 38 -7.93 1.82 16.89
N VAL A 39 -7.31 0.83 17.53
CA VAL A 39 -5.86 0.52 17.46
C VAL A 39 -5.62 -0.86 16.84
N ASN A 40 -6.61 -1.42 16.15
CA ASN A 40 -6.46 -2.65 15.37
C ASN A 40 -5.87 -2.28 14.00
N LEU A 41 -4.83 -3.00 13.58
CA LEU A 41 -4.12 -2.76 12.31
C LEU A 41 -5.05 -2.96 11.11
N GLY A 42 -5.80 -4.08 11.11
CA GLY A 42 -6.77 -4.44 10.08
C GLY A 42 -8.21 -4.11 10.47
N GLY A 43 -8.39 -3.12 11.35
CA GLY A 43 -9.72 -2.68 11.77
C GLY A 43 -10.27 -1.61 10.84
N ASP A 44 -11.49 -1.81 10.34
CA ASP A 44 -12.24 -0.79 9.60
C ASP A 44 -12.39 0.49 10.44
N ASN A 45 -12.11 1.64 9.83
CA ASN A 45 -12.07 2.98 10.40
C ASN A 45 -11.07 3.15 11.57
N SER A 46 -10.07 2.29 11.68
CA SER A 46 -9.00 2.40 12.67
C SER A 46 -8.10 3.62 12.44
N ILE A 47 -7.25 3.94 13.43
CA ILE A 47 -6.24 4.99 13.28
C ILE A 47 -5.20 4.61 12.20
N SER A 48 -4.84 3.33 12.09
CA SER A 48 -3.91 2.82 11.08
C SER A 48 -4.46 3.01 9.67
N GLU A 49 -5.70 2.59 9.42
CA GLU A 49 -6.34 2.74 8.11
C GLU A 49 -6.46 4.22 7.72
N ASN A 50 -6.95 5.07 8.63
CA ASN A 50 -7.07 6.51 8.36
C ASN A 50 -5.71 7.16 8.06
N LEU A 51 -4.64 6.72 8.73
CA LEU A 51 -3.30 7.19 8.43
C LEU A 51 -2.82 6.70 7.05
N ASN A 52 -3.08 5.45 6.69
CA ASN A 52 -2.77 4.90 5.36
C ASN A 52 -3.48 5.71 4.27
N HIS A 53 -4.78 5.97 4.43
CA HIS A 53 -5.55 6.85 3.55
C HIS A 53 -4.90 8.23 3.41
N GLY A 54 -4.54 8.88 4.52
CA GLY A 54 -3.88 10.18 4.50
C GLY A 54 -2.52 10.16 3.78
N MET A 55 -1.70 9.12 4.00
CA MET A 55 -0.40 8.99 3.36
C MET A 55 -0.50 8.66 1.86
N LEU A 56 -1.46 7.83 1.45
CA LEU A 56 -1.77 7.59 0.04
C LEU A 56 -2.28 8.86 -0.65
N PHE A 57 -3.13 9.64 0.02
CA PHE A 57 -3.59 10.94 -0.46
C PHE A 57 -2.43 11.91 -0.74
N ILE A 58 -1.48 11.98 0.20
CA ILE A 58 -0.25 12.76 0.02
C ILE A 58 0.54 12.25 -1.19
N CYS A 59 0.69 10.93 -1.35
CA CYS A 59 1.42 10.35 -2.47
C CYS A 59 0.83 10.75 -3.82
N PHE A 60 -0.45 10.47 -4.06
CA PHE A 60 -1.04 10.75 -5.37
C PHE A 60 -1.12 12.25 -5.64
N SER A 61 -1.43 13.07 -4.63
CA SER A 61 -1.51 14.53 -4.80
C SER A 61 -0.14 15.14 -5.13
N SER A 62 0.92 14.65 -4.48
CA SER A 62 2.30 15.08 -4.76
C SER A 62 2.70 14.76 -6.20
N PHE A 63 2.44 13.52 -6.65
CA PHE A 63 2.81 13.11 -8.01
C PHE A 63 1.95 13.78 -9.09
N LEU A 64 0.67 14.06 -8.81
CA LEU A 64 -0.17 14.86 -9.69
C LEU A 64 0.39 16.28 -9.86
N TYR A 65 0.78 16.93 -8.77
CA TYR A 65 1.40 18.25 -8.80
C TYR A 65 2.69 18.25 -9.62
N VAL A 66 3.59 17.29 -9.36
CA VAL A 66 4.86 17.14 -10.08
C VAL A 66 4.60 16.89 -11.57
N PHE A 67 3.60 16.09 -11.93
CA PHE A 67 3.18 15.91 -13.31
C PHE A 67 2.75 17.23 -13.96
N HIS A 68 1.93 18.05 -13.30
CA HIS A 68 1.51 19.33 -13.84
C HIS A 68 2.68 20.27 -14.15
N LYS A 69 3.75 20.23 -13.33
CA LYS A 69 4.95 21.07 -13.50
C LYS A 69 5.93 20.54 -14.52
N THR A 70 6.17 19.23 -14.54
CA THR A 70 7.28 18.62 -15.28
C THR A 70 6.83 17.88 -16.55
N ARG A 71 5.54 17.58 -16.63
CA ARG A 71 4.95 16.65 -17.60
C ARG A 71 5.64 15.28 -17.64
N SER A 72 6.23 14.86 -16.51
CA SER A 72 6.82 13.52 -16.37
C SER A 72 5.73 12.46 -16.43
N ARG A 73 5.86 11.54 -17.41
CA ARG A 73 4.93 10.41 -17.53
C ARG A 73 5.04 9.46 -16.34
N LEU A 74 6.22 9.35 -15.74
CA LEU A 74 6.42 8.58 -14.52
C LEU A 74 5.58 9.17 -13.38
N SER A 75 5.58 10.50 -13.20
CA SER A 75 4.74 11.13 -12.18
C SER A 75 3.25 10.88 -12.42
N LEU A 76 2.79 10.86 -13.67
CA LEU A 76 1.40 10.51 -13.97
C LEU A 76 1.08 9.04 -13.63
N PHE A 77 1.99 8.10 -13.93
CA PHE A 77 1.86 6.71 -13.53
C PHE A 77 1.81 6.56 -12.00
N LEU A 78 2.72 7.22 -11.27
CA LEU A 78 2.75 7.15 -9.81
C LEU A 78 1.50 7.77 -9.19
N PHE A 79 0.98 8.86 -9.75
CA PHE A 79 -0.34 9.38 -9.39
C PHE A 79 -1.41 8.30 -9.56
N ALA A 80 -1.51 7.68 -10.74
CA ALA A 80 -2.53 6.67 -11.01
C ALA A 80 -2.41 5.44 -10.09
N PHE A 81 -1.18 5.00 -9.82
CA PHE A 81 -0.90 3.88 -8.92
C PHE A 81 -1.38 4.16 -7.48
N PHE A 82 -0.96 5.28 -6.89
CA PHE A 82 -1.35 5.62 -5.51
C PHE A 82 -2.81 6.05 -5.39
N ALA A 83 -3.38 6.67 -6.43
CA ALA A 83 -4.80 6.98 -6.47
C ALA A 83 -5.65 5.70 -6.57
N PHE A 84 -5.19 4.71 -7.34
CA PHE A 84 -5.84 3.40 -7.39
C PHE A 84 -5.73 2.67 -6.05
N ALA A 85 -4.55 2.62 -5.42
CA ALA A 85 -4.39 2.01 -4.10
C ALA A 85 -5.33 2.64 -3.07
N TRP A 86 -5.43 3.98 -3.04
CA TRP A 86 -6.39 4.68 -2.17
C TRP A 86 -7.84 4.34 -2.52
N PHE A 87 -8.18 4.28 -3.80
CA PHE A 87 -9.52 3.94 -4.26
C PHE A 87 -9.90 2.50 -3.92
N ASP A 88 -8.97 1.56 -4.07
CA ASP A 88 -9.18 0.15 -3.79
C ASP A 88 -9.50 -0.06 -2.30
N ASP A 89 -8.68 0.52 -1.43
CA ASP A 89 -8.84 0.49 0.03
C ASP A 89 -10.19 1.13 0.46
N SER A 90 -10.47 2.35 0.00
CA SER A 90 -11.69 3.08 0.39
C SER A 90 -13.00 2.52 -0.20
N CYS A 91 -12.95 1.86 -1.36
CA CYS A 91 -14.15 1.35 -2.04
C CYS A 91 -14.26 -0.17 -2.03
N GLN A 92 -13.29 -0.88 -1.46
CA GLN A 92 -13.16 -2.33 -1.50
C GLN A 92 -13.30 -2.85 -2.94
N TYR A 93 -12.55 -2.25 -3.89
CA TYR A 93 -12.71 -2.57 -5.30
C TYR A 93 -12.41 -4.04 -5.58
N HIS A 94 -11.30 -4.56 -5.06
CA HIS A 94 -10.89 -5.94 -5.30
C HIS A 94 -11.89 -6.93 -4.69
N GLU A 95 -12.46 -6.65 -3.52
CA GLU A 95 -13.51 -7.49 -2.92
C GLU A 95 -14.80 -7.50 -3.76
N ARG A 96 -15.31 -6.31 -4.09
CA ARG A 96 -16.59 -6.16 -4.79
C ARG A 96 -16.52 -6.70 -6.20
N LEU A 97 -15.47 -6.33 -6.93
CA LEU A 97 -15.25 -6.87 -8.26
C LEU A 97 -14.91 -8.36 -8.20
N GLY A 98 -14.19 -8.80 -7.16
CA GLY A 98 -13.87 -10.21 -6.96
C GLY A 98 -15.11 -11.08 -6.84
N ILE A 99 -16.11 -10.67 -6.04
CA ILE A 99 -17.41 -11.36 -5.94
C ILE A 99 -18.11 -11.41 -7.30
N ILE A 100 -18.11 -10.30 -8.06
CA ILE A 100 -18.74 -10.24 -9.38
C ILE A 100 -18.05 -11.21 -10.35
N LEU A 101 -16.71 -11.22 -10.38
CA LEU A 101 -15.93 -12.09 -11.25
C LEU A 101 -16.07 -13.57 -10.87
N ALA A 102 -16.07 -13.88 -9.57
CA ALA A 102 -16.27 -15.23 -9.07
C ALA A 102 -17.59 -15.83 -9.56
N HIS A 103 -18.69 -15.08 -9.44
CA HIS A 103 -19.99 -15.52 -9.94
C HIS A 103 -20.07 -15.53 -11.47
N ALA A 104 -19.51 -14.52 -12.16
CA ALA A 104 -19.61 -14.41 -13.61
C ALA A 104 -18.86 -15.53 -14.36
N PHE A 105 -17.74 -16.00 -13.79
CA PHE A 105 -16.92 -17.07 -14.38
C PHE A 105 -17.13 -18.43 -13.74
N GLU A 106 -18.05 -18.55 -12.76
CA GLU A 106 -18.30 -19.78 -12.00
C GLU A 106 -16.99 -20.40 -11.49
N LEU A 107 -16.17 -19.58 -10.83
CA LEU A 107 -14.81 -19.98 -10.46
C LEU A 107 -14.84 -21.17 -9.49
N PRO A 108 -14.02 -22.22 -9.72
CA PRO A 108 -13.97 -23.36 -8.83
C PRO A 108 -13.15 -23.06 -7.59
N MET A 109 -13.36 -23.81 -6.51
CA MET A 109 -12.42 -23.86 -5.39
C MET A 109 -11.13 -24.57 -5.83
N VAL A 110 -9.97 -23.92 -5.72
CA VAL A 110 -8.67 -24.49 -6.13
C VAL A 110 -7.61 -24.19 -5.07
N PHE A 111 -6.76 -25.18 -4.75
CA PHE A 111 -5.66 -25.05 -3.80
C PHE A 111 -6.05 -24.53 -2.40
N GLY A 112 -7.31 -24.74 -1.98
CA GLY A 112 -7.82 -24.28 -0.69
C GLY A 112 -8.34 -22.83 -0.69
N LEU A 113 -8.23 -22.11 -1.81
CA LEU A 113 -8.84 -20.80 -2.02
C LEU A 113 -10.32 -20.96 -2.35
N ARG A 114 -11.17 -20.17 -1.69
CA ARG A 114 -12.60 -20.09 -2.00
C ARG A 114 -12.79 -19.40 -3.34
N GLU A 115 -13.99 -19.52 -3.88
CA GLU A 115 -14.36 -18.89 -5.15
C GLU A 115 -14.19 -17.36 -5.10
N LYS A 116 -14.53 -16.73 -3.96
CA LYS A 116 -14.33 -15.29 -3.70
C LYS A 116 -12.86 -14.90 -3.79
N ASP A 117 -11.97 -15.65 -3.15
CA ASP A 117 -10.53 -15.34 -3.05
C ASP A 117 -9.86 -15.39 -4.45
N LEU A 118 -10.28 -16.34 -5.30
CA LEU A 118 -9.84 -16.38 -6.71
C LEU A 118 -10.40 -15.20 -7.53
N GLY A 119 -11.64 -14.80 -7.23
CA GLY A 119 -12.24 -13.61 -7.81
C GLY A 119 -11.45 -12.33 -7.47
N GLU A 120 -11.07 -12.18 -6.21
CA GLU A 120 -10.25 -11.05 -5.72
C GLU A 120 -8.87 -11.02 -6.41
N LEU A 121 -8.21 -12.17 -6.52
CA LEU A 121 -6.97 -12.29 -7.28
C LEU A 121 -7.14 -11.88 -8.75
N LEU A 122 -8.25 -12.23 -9.40
CA LEU A 122 -8.57 -11.79 -10.76
C LEU A 122 -8.82 -10.28 -10.85
N ALA A 123 -9.49 -9.69 -9.85
CA ALA A 123 -9.70 -8.25 -9.78
C ALA A 123 -8.36 -7.50 -9.66
N TRP A 124 -7.45 -7.96 -8.80
CA TRP A 124 -6.09 -7.42 -8.72
C TRP A 124 -5.29 -7.61 -10.01
N MET A 125 -5.37 -8.78 -10.66
CA MET A 125 -4.72 -9.01 -11.95
C MET A 125 -5.21 -8.05 -13.03
N LEU A 126 -6.51 -7.74 -13.05
CA LEU A 126 -7.08 -6.77 -13.99
C LEU A 126 -6.54 -5.37 -13.74
N ALA A 127 -6.55 -4.92 -12.47
CA ALA A 127 -5.98 -3.63 -12.09
C ALA A 127 -4.48 -3.55 -12.41
N ALA A 128 -3.73 -4.61 -12.09
CA ALA A 128 -2.31 -4.72 -12.37
C ALA A 128 -2.03 -4.67 -13.88
N ALA A 129 -2.84 -5.31 -14.73
CA ALA A 129 -2.68 -5.24 -16.18
C ALA A 129 -2.83 -3.81 -16.72
N VAL A 130 -3.84 -3.07 -16.24
CA VAL A 130 -4.07 -1.68 -16.60
C VAL A 130 -2.91 -0.80 -16.12
N LEU A 131 -2.54 -0.89 -14.84
CA LEU A 131 -1.45 -0.09 -14.26
C LEU A 131 -0.10 -0.45 -14.88
N ALA A 132 0.18 -1.72 -15.18
CA ALA A 132 1.40 -2.15 -15.85
C ALA A 132 1.49 -1.57 -17.27
N SER A 133 0.38 -1.54 -18.02
CA SER A 133 0.37 -0.92 -19.35
C SER A 133 0.72 0.58 -19.29
N LEU A 134 0.18 1.29 -18.30
CA LEU A 134 0.50 2.69 -18.04
C LEU A 134 1.95 2.87 -17.58
N GLY A 135 2.45 1.97 -16.73
CA GLY A 135 3.83 1.95 -16.25
C GLY A 135 4.83 1.73 -17.38
N ILE A 136 4.55 0.80 -18.30
CA ILE A 136 5.38 0.55 -19.50
C ILE A 136 5.41 1.80 -20.39
N TRP A 137 4.26 2.42 -20.63
CA TRP A 137 4.18 3.69 -21.39
C TRP A 137 4.98 4.81 -20.72
N ALA A 138 4.87 4.94 -19.40
CA ALA A 138 5.59 5.92 -18.61
C ALA A 138 7.10 5.70 -18.65
N TYR A 139 7.54 4.46 -18.49
CA TYR A 139 8.95 4.06 -18.54
C TYR A 139 9.58 4.34 -19.91
N ARG A 140 8.88 4.00 -20.99
CA ARG A 140 9.34 4.26 -22.38
C ARG A 140 9.47 5.75 -22.69
N GLY A 141 8.67 6.59 -22.03
CA GLY A 141 8.71 8.04 -22.19
C GLY A 141 9.38 8.78 -21.03
N ARG A 142 10.27 8.12 -20.30
CA ARG A 142 10.97 8.70 -19.15
C ARG A 142 11.79 9.93 -19.55
N ARG A 143 11.80 10.92 -18.67
CA ARG A 143 12.61 12.15 -18.76
C ARG A 143 13.85 12.05 -17.88
N ASN A 144 14.76 13.00 -18.04
CA ASN A 144 15.86 13.19 -17.10
C ASN A 144 15.29 13.46 -15.70
N GLY A 145 15.81 12.79 -14.67
CA GLY A 145 15.29 12.84 -13.30
C GLY A 145 14.39 11.66 -12.91
N ASP A 146 13.63 11.09 -13.86
CA ASP A 146 12.71 9.96 -13.58
C ASP A 146 13.43 8.72 -13.04
N GLY A 147 14.66 8.47 -13.50
CA GLY A 147 15.49 7.37 -12.99
C GLY A 147 15.84 7.52 -11.50
N ALA A 148 16.04 8.75 -11.02
CA ALA A 148 16.30 9.01 -9.61
C ALA A 148 15.05 8.75 -8.77
N ILE A 149 13.88 9.19 -9.25
CA ILE A 149 12.59 8.94 -8.59
C ILE A 149 12.32 7.43 -8.52
N LEU A 150 12.46 6.71 -9.65
CA LEU A 150 12.26 5.25 -9.73
C LEU A 150 13.13 4.49 -8.72
N LYS A 151 14.40 4.88 -8.58
CA LYS A 151 15.34 4.21 -7.65
C LYS A 151 14.84 4.19 -6.21
N PHE A 152 14.17 5.25 -5.77
CA PHE A 152 13.67 5.36 -4.39
C PHE A 152 12.22 4.87 -4.24
N ILE A 153 11.36 5.09 -5.23
CA ILE A 153 9.93 4.73 -5.13
C ILE A 153 9.66 3.26 -5.49
N ALA A 154 10.54 2.59 -6.24
CA ALA A 154 10.32 1.20 -6.65
C ALA A 154 10.28 0.25 -5.44
N TYR A 155 11.18 0.42 -4.47
CA TYR A 155 11.23 -0.43 -3.28
C TYR A 155 9.91 -0.43 -2.48
N PRO A 156 9.36 0.73 -2.05
CA PRO A 156 8.10 0.73 -1.31
C PRO A 156 6.91 0.25 -2.15
N ILE A 157 6.89 0.46 -3.47
CA ILE A 157 5.83 -0.07 -4.33
C ILE A 157 5.88 -1.61 -4.40
N VAL A 158 7.08 -2.17 -4.62
CA VAL A 158 7.26 -3.62 -4.69
C VAL A 158 6.91 -4.26 -3.35
N LEU A 159 7.34 -3.66 -2.24
CA LEU A 159 6.99 -4.14 -0.92
C LEU A 159 5.47 -4.08 -0.69
N LEU A 160 4.82 -2.96 -1.01
CA LEU A 160 3.36 -2.82 -0.89
C LEU A 160 2.61 -3.92 -1.66
N ILE A 161 2.95 -4.13 -2.94
CA ILE A 161 2.29 -5.17 -3.77
C ILE A 161 2.57 -6.57 -3.22
N PHE A 162 3.80 -6.83 -2.77
CA PHE A 162 4.15 -8.12 -2.20
C PHE A 162 3.30 -8.41 -0.95
N CYS A 163 3.14 -7.43 -0.06
CA CYS A 163 2.39 -7.62 1.18
C CYS A 163 0.90 -7.78 0.90
N ALA A 164 0.31 -6.89 0.09
CA ALA A 164 -1.11 -6.90 -0.26
C ALA A 164 -1.58 -8.18 -0.99
N VAL A 165 -0.66 -8.89 -1.67
CA VAL A 165 -1.03 -10.08 -2.45
C VAL A 165 -0.50 -11.36 -1.80
N VAL A 166 0.76 -11.38 -1.37
CA VAL A 166 1.38 -12.62 -0.88
C VAL A 166 1.00 -12.90 0.57
N PHE A 167 0.97 -11.87 1.44
CA PHE A 167 0.57 -12.10 2.83
C PHE A 167 -0.93 -12.32 2.97
N ASP A 168 -1.76 -11.59 2.21
CA ASP A 168 -3.20 -11.86 2.12
C ASP A 168 -3.49 -13.33 1.72
N LEU A 169 -2.93 -13.79 0.59
CA LEU A 169 -3.10 -15.19 0.15
C LEU A 169 -2.55 -16.20 1.16
N ALA A 170 -1.41 -15.91 1.80
CA ALA A 170 -0.83 -16.79 2.80
C ALA A 170 -1.68 -16.87 4.07
N HIS A 171 -2.30 -15.76 4.47
CA HIS A 171 -3.21 -15.70 5.61
C HIS A 171 -4.43 -16.59 5.36
N ILE A 172 -5.04 -16.49 4.18
CA ILE A 172 -6.18 -17.34 3.78
C ILE A 172 -5.83 -18.84 3.87
N MET A 173 -4.61 -19.22 3.51
CA MET A 173 -4.18 -20.62 3.50
C MET A 173 -3.78 -21.17 4.88
N MET A 174 -3.54 -20.32 5.87
CA MET A 174 -3.02 -20.72 7.19
C MET A 174 -3.99 -20.35 8.33
N PRO A 175 -5.06 -21.13 8.55
CA PRO A 175 -6.03 -20.81 9.58
C PRO A 175 -5.48 -21.04 11.00
N GLY A 176 -5.76 -20.10 11.92
CA GLY A 176 -5.56 -20.27 13.35
C GLY A 176 -5.15 -18.99 14.06
N ALA A 177 -5.52 -18.86 15.34
CA ALA A 177 -5.38 -17.60 16.08
C ALA A 177 -3.95 -17.03 16.12
N LEU A 178 -2.91 -17.87 16.15
CA LEU A 178 -1.52 -17.40 16.07
C LEU A 178 -1.13 -16.95 14.65
N ALA A 179 -1.63 -17.65 13.63
CA ALA A 179 -1.42 -17.27 12.24
C ALA A 179 -2.12 -15.94 11.94
N ASP A 180 -3.35 -15.74 12.44
CA ASP A 180 -4.08 -14.49 12.30
C ASP A 180 -3.26 -13.31 12.85
N VAL A 181 -2.73 -13.41 14.06
CA VAL A 181 -1.91 -12.34 14.65
C VAL A 181 -0.63 -12.06 13.84
N ILE A 182 0.06 -13.12 13.39
CA ILE A 182 1.31 -12.98 12.63
C ILE A 182 1.04 -12.39 11.25
N PHE A 183 0.05 -12.91 10.52
CA PHE A 183 -0.25 -12.47 9.17
C PHE A 183 -0.87 -11.09 9.16
N THR A 184 -1.80 -10.74 10.05
CA THR A 184 -2.29 -9.36 10.17
C THR A 184 -1.15 -8.38 10.49
N ALA A 185 -0.23 -8.73 11.39
CA ALA A 185 0.92 -7.87 11.69
C ALA A 185 1.90 -7.75 10.51
N LEU A 186 2.09 -8.83 9.76
CA LEU A 186 2.96 -8.85 8.59
C LEU A 186 2.33 -8.12 7.41
N GLU A 187 1.06 -8.32 7.12
CA GLU A 187 0.28 -7.72 6.05
C GLU A 187 0.11 -6.22 6.31
N ASP A 188 -0.87 -5.83 7.13
CA ASP A 188 -1.21 -4.43 7.41
C ASP A 188 -0.01 -3.62 7.94
N GLY A 189 0.81 -4.24 8.78
CA GLY A 189 1.97 -3.57 9.36
C GLY A 189 3.00 -3.20 8.29
N SER A 190 3.29 -4.11 7.37
CA SER A 190 4.25 -3.84 6.30
C SER A 190 3.67 -2.97 5.17
N GLU A 191 2.36 -3.03 4.94
CA GLU A 191 1.67 -2.08 4.05
C GLU A 191 1.82 -0.66 4.58
N MET A 192 1.55 -0.44 5.87
CA MET A 192 1.69 0.87 6.49
C MET A 192 3.15 1.38 6.41
N MET A 193 4.16 0.52 6.60
CA MET A 193 5.57 0.90 6.39
C MET A 193 5.85 1.29 4.94
N SER A 194 5.33 0.52 4.00
CA SER A 194 5.52 0.72 2.57
C SER A 194 4.90 2.03 2.11
N ILE A 195 3.68 2.31 2.54
CA ILE A 195 2.97 3.56 2.27
C ILE A 195 3.69 4.75 2.93
N ALA A 196 4.17 4.62 4.17
CA ALA A 196 4.92 5.68 4.85
C ALA A 196 6.27 6.00 4.17
N ALA A 197 6.96 4.97 3.67
CA ALA A 197 8.16 5.13 2.87
C ALA A 197 7.86 5.81 1.53
N ALA A 198 6.81 5.38 0.83
CA ALA A 198 6.33 6.02 -0.40
C ALA A 198 5.95 7.49 -0.18
N ALA A 199 5.26 7.81 0.92
CA ALA A 199 4.88 9.17 1.28
C ALA A 199 6.09 10.04 1.62
N THR A 200 7.11 9.47 2.25
CA THR A 200 8.38 10.17 2.49
C THR A 200 9.08 10.50 1.16
N VAL A 201 9.11 9.56 0.22
CA VAL A 201 9.70 9.78 -1.11
C VAL A 201 8.89 10.80 -1.90
N SER A 202 7.56 10.72 -1.89
CA SER A 202 6.69 11.62 -2.65
C SER A 202 6.83 13.09 -2.18
N ILE A 203 6.90 13.33 -0.87
CA ILE A 203 7.19 14.66 -0.31
C ILE A 203 8.59 15.13 -0.71
N ALA A 204 9.60 14.25 -0.65
CA ALA A 204 10.96 14.61 -1.04
C ALA A 204 11.06 15.01 -2.51
N VAL A 205 10.35 14.29 -3.40
CA VAL A 205 10.24 14.63 -4.82
C VAL A 205 9.48 15.95 -5.00
N LEU A 206 8.35 16.13 -4.31
CA LEU A 206 7.56 17.36 -4.37
C LEU A 206 8.37 18.59 -3.96
N GLY A 207 9.20 18.49 -2.93
CA GLY A 207 10.05 19.60 -2.48
C GLY A 207 11.26 19.88 -3.37
N ASN A 208 11.62 18.99 -4.29
CA ASN A 208 12.87 19.06 -5.06
C ASN A 208 12.71 18.84 -6.57
N TYR A 209 11.49 18.82 -7.10
CA TYR A 209 11.24 18.44 -8.51
C TYR A 209 12.04 19.30 -9.50
N GLU A 210 12.19 20.60 -9.27
CA GLU A 210 12.98 21.49 -10.15
C GLU A 210 14.42 21.01 -10.27
N LYS A 211 15.08 20.70 -9.14
CA LYS A 211 16.46 20.19 -9.14
C LYS A 211 16.60 18.81 -9.80
N ILE A 212 15.58 17.97 -9.63
CA ILE A 212 15.53 16.61 -10.17
C ILE A 212 15.41 16.65 -11.70
N PHE A 213 14.57 17.53 -12.24
CA PHE A 213 14.24 17.59 -13.66
C PHE A 213 15.08 18.60 -14.46
N ASP A 214 15.60 19.67 -13.84
CA ASP A 214 16.43 20.70 -14.50
C ASP A 214 17.92 20.35 -14.50
N GLY A 215 18.31 19.21 -13.92
CA GLY A 215 19.69 18.69 -13.97
C GLY A 215 20.70 19.39 -13.06
N SER A 216 20.29 20.41 -12.28
CA SER A 216 21.15 21.09 -11.29
C SER A 216 21.53 20.18 -10.11
N GLY A 217 20.78 19.10 -9.88
CA GLY A 217 21.10 18.06 -8.87
C GLY A 217 22.22 17.08 -9.26
N SER A 218 22.66 17.07 -10.53
CA SER A 218 23.72 16.17 -11.00
C SER A 218 25.10 16.41 -10.36
N ARG A 219 25.29 17.54 -9.65
CA ARG A 219 26.54 17.81 -8.91
C ARG A 219 26.61 17.19 -7.52
N PHE A 220 25.50 16.67 -6.97
CA PHE A 220 25.47 16.15 -5.59
C PHE A 220 25.44 14.62 -5.47
N VAL A 221 25.37 13.89 -6.60
CA VAL A 221 25.48 12.43 -6.62
C VAL A 221 26.64 12.01 -7.52
N GLY A 222 27.79 12.65 -7.30
CA GLY A 222 29.09 12.13 -7.72
C GLY A 222 29.68 11.36 -6.55
N VAL A 223 29.44 10.05 -6.50
CA VAL A 223 30.26 9.14 -5.70
C VAL A 223 31.02 8.32 -6.73
N ASN A 224 32.32 8.62 -6.83
CA ASN A 224 33.32 7.73 -7.42
C ASN A 224 33.33 6.41 -6.66
#